data_AF-A0A9E0TWQ7-F1
#
_entry.id   AF-A0A9E0TWQ7-F1
#
_cell.length_a   1.000
_cell.length_b   1.000
_cell.length_c   1.000
_cell.angle_alpha   90.00
_cell.angle_beta   90.00
_cell.angle_gamma   90.00
#
_symmetry.space_group_name_H-M   'P 1'
#
loop_
_entity.id
_entity.type
_entity.pdbx_description
1 polymer ?
#
loop_
_entity_poly.entity_id
_entity_poly.type
_entity_poly.pdbx_seq_one_letter_code
_entity_poly.pdbx_strand_id
1 'polypeptide(L)'
;MITQTHQDLELLDKARAVTGHPAWQGSISEQEANALLENQPPMTYLLRQDTSGEFDFWLSHKKDDGNMHHRHFTLRLFPDGWFYANWRATPREGLNDFIQGALVCTE
;
A
#
# COMPACT_ATOMS: atom_id res chain seq x y z
N MET A 1 -13.70 8.97 27.94
CA MET A 1 -13.04 7.84 27.26
C MET A 1 -13.89 7.38 26.07
N ILE A 2 -14.01 8.22 25.03
CA ILE A 2 -14.78 7.90 23.79
C ILE A 2 -13.84 7.94 22.55
N THR A 3 -12.64 8.51 22.70
CA THR A 3 -11.72 8.85 21.61
C THR A 3 -10.99 7.66 21.01
N GLN A 4 -10.67 6.63 21.80
CA GLN A 4 -9.85 5.51 21.34
C GLN A 4 -10.62 4.59 20.37
N THR A 5 -11.90 4.34 20.64
CA THR A 5 -12.76 3.52 19.77
C THR A 5 -12.96 4.14 18.39
N HIS A 6 -12.96 5.48 18.29
CA HIS A 6 -13.11 6.14 16.99
C HIS A 6 -11.85 6.00 16.12
N GLN A 7 -10.67 6.12 16.73
CA GLN A 7 -9.39 5.96 16.03
C GLN A 7 -9.17 4.52 15.56
N ASP A 8 -9.58 3.54 16.35
CA ASP A 8 -9.47 2.13 15.96
C ASP A 8 -10.41 1.78 14.80
N LEU A 9 -11.61 2.37 14.75
CA LEU A 9 -12.54 2.20 13.63
C LEU A 9 -11.98 2.80 12.34
N GLU A 10 -11.40 4.00 12.41
CA GLU A 10 -10.78 4.65 11.25
C GLU A 10 -9.59 3.84 10.71
N LEU A 11 -8.76 3.28 11.60
CA LEU A 11 -7.67 2.38 11.22
C LEU A 11 -8.19 1.16 10.47
N LEU A 12 -9.22 0.50 11.00
CA LEU A 12 -9.83 -0.68 10.38
C LEU A 12 -10.44 -0.35 9.02
N ASP A 13 -11.11 0.79 8.89
CA ASP A 13 -11.70 1.20 7.61
C ASP A 13 -10.62 1.50 6.56
N LYS A 14 -9.50 2.11 6.95
CA LYS A 14 -8.35 2.30 6.05
C LYS A 14 -7.67 0.99 5.68
N ALA A 15 -7.54 0.04 6.60
CA ALA A 15 -7.00 -1.28 6.31
C ALA A 15 -7.94 -2.06 5.36
N ARG A 16 -9.27 -1.97 5.57
CA ARG A 16 -10.28 -2.54 4.67
C ARG A 16 -10.25 -1.91 3.29
N ALA A 17 -9.93 -0.63 3.16
CA ALA A 17 -9.76 -0.01 1.86
C ALA A 17 -8.59 -0.64 1.07
N VAL A 18 -7.52 -1.07 1.74
CA VAL A 18 -6.41 -1.81 1.11
C VAL A 18 -6.84 -3.22 0.72
N THR A 19 -7.41 -3.97 1.66
CA THR A 19 -7.74 -5.39 1.43
C THR A 19 -8.97 -5.60 0.54
N GLY A 20 -9.86 -4.61 0.46
CA GLY A 20 -10.99 -4.57 -0.46
C GLY A 20 -10.65 -4.01 -1.85
N HIS A 21 -9.41 -3.56 -2.07
CA HIS A 21 -8.99 -3.01 -3.36
C HIS A 21 -8.91 -4.11 -4.43
N PRO A 22 -9.35 -3.88 -5.69
CA PRO A 22 -9.30 -4.91 -6.74
C PRO A 22 -7.90 -5.46 -7.05
N ALA A 23 -6.87 -4.67 -6.77
CA ALA A 23 -5.46 -5.06 -6.94
C ALA A 23 -4.89 -5.84 -5.74
N TRP A 24 -5.68 -6.14 -4.70
CA TRP A 24 -5.25 -6.90 -3.53
C TRP A 24 -5.00 -8.36 -3.87
N GLN A 25 -3.84 -8.88 -3.44
CA GLN A 25 -3.43 -10.27 -3.67
C GLN A 25 -3.19 -11.05 -2.37
N GLY A 26 -3.55 -10.49 -1.22
CA GLY A 26 -3.33 -11.13 0.08
C GLY A 26 -1.89 -11.02 0.57
N SER A 27 -1.49 -11.99 1.39
CA SER A 27 -0.13 -12.08 1.93
C SER A 27 0.72 -12.95 0.99
N ILE A 28 1.43 -12.30 0.08
CA ILE A 28 2.35 -12.93 -0.87
C ILE A 28 3.73 -12.31 -0.76
N SER A 29 4.75 -13.10 -1.06
CA SER A 29 6.15 -12.68 -1.09
C SER A 29 6.44 -11.73 -2.25
N GLU A 30 7.60 -11.07 -2.19
CA GLU A 30 8.11 -10.28 -3.31
C GLU A 30 8.31 -11.13 -4.57
N GLN A 31 8.83 -12.34 -4.42
CA GLN A 31 9.07 -13.26 -5.54
C GLN A 31 7.75 -13.66 -6.23
N GLU A 32 6.70 -13.95 -5.46
CA GLU A 32 5.38 -14.25 -6.00
C GLU A 32 4.78 -13.03 -6.70
N ALA A 33 4.92 -11.83 -6.12
CA ALA A 33 4.49 -10.59 -6.75
C ALA A 33 5.20 -10.36 -8.09
N ASN A 34 6.51 -10.63 -8.17
CA ASN A 34 7.29 -10.52 -9.39
C ASN A 34 6.79 -11.51 -10.45
N ALA A 35 6.52 -12.76 -10.08
CA ALA A 35 5.99 -13.77 -11.00
C ALA A 35 4.60 -13.37 -11.54
N LEU A 36 3.73 -12.79 -10.70
CA LEU A 36 2.41 -12.30 -11.13
C LEU A 36 2.51 -11.11 -12.11
N LEU A 37 3.51 -10.25 -11.93
CA LEU A 37 3.72 -9.06 -12.76
C LEU A 37 4.57 -9.29 -14.01
N GLU A 38 5.38 -10.36 -14.05
CA GLU A 38 6.34 -10.64 -15.12
C GLU A 38 5.71 -10.55 -16.52
N ASN A 39 4.55 -11.17 -16.70
CA ASN A 39 3.83 -11.22 -17.97
C ASN A 39 2.74 -10.13 -18.13
N GLN A 40 2.68 -9.18 -17.21
CA GLN A 40 1.73 -8.06 -17.28
C GLN A 40 2.32 -6.88 -18.05
N PRO A 41 1.47 -6.01 -18.63
CA PRO A 41 1.95 -4.78 -19.25
C PRO A 41 2.58 -3.84 -18.21
N PRO A 42 3.52 -2.97 -18.62
CA PRO A 42 3.99 -1.87 -17.79
C PRO A 42 2.85 -1.07 -17.15
N MET A 43 3.12 -0.45 -16.01
CA MET A 43 2.16 0.27 -15.17
C MET A 43 1.11 -0.61 -14.48
N THR A 44 1.21 -1.94 -14.61
CA THR A 44 0.41 -2.87 -13.80
C THR A 44 0.96 -2.92 -12.38
N TYR A 45 0.06 -2.92 -11.39
CA TYR A 45 0.40 -2.97 -9.98
C TYR A 45 -0.49 -3.94 -9.21
N LEU A 46 0.00 -4.34 -8.04
CA LEU A 46 -0.73 -5.11 -7.06
C LEU A 46 -0.42 -4.63 -5.64
N LEU A 47 -1.33 -4.90 -4.72
CA LEU A 47 -1.19 -4.66 -3.30
C LEU A 47 -1.05 -6.01 -2.59
N ARG A 48 -0.15 -6.07 -1.61
CA ARG A 48 0.08 -7.28 -0.80
C ARG A 48 0.37 -6.92 0.65
N GLN A 49 0.09 -7.83 1.56
CA GLN A 49 0.43 -7.68 2.98
C GLN A 49 1.91 -7.95 3.20
N ASP A 50 2.52 -7.22 4.14
CA ASP A 50 3.78 -7.66 4.73
C ASP A 50 3.52 -8.83 5.68
N THR A 51 4.39 -9.83 5.66
CA THR A 51 4.32 -10.98 6.58
C THR A 51 4.64 -10.61 8.03
N SER A 52 5.23 -9.44 8.27
CA SER A 52 5.75 -9.02 9.57
C SER A 52 4.82 -8.12 10.39
N GLY A 53 3.74 -7.59 9.81
CA GLY A 53 2.88 -6.62 10.49
C GLY A 53 1.43 -6.56 9.99
N GLU A 54 0.48 -6.35 10.91
CA GLU A 54 -0.97 -6.33 10.63
C GLU A 54 -1.41 -5.12 9.78
N PHE A 55 -0.63 -4.04 9.76
CA PHE A 55 -0.91 -2.83 8.98
C PHE A 55 0.26 -2.39 8.09
N ASP A 56 1.16 -3.33 7.80
CA ASP A 56 2.27 -3.15 6.89
C ASP A 56 1.93 -3.79 5.55
N PHE A 57 2.13 -3.02 4.49
CA PHE A 57 1.68 -3.34 3.15
C PHE A 57 2.77 -3.02 2.13
N TRP A 58 2.63 -3.61 0.95
CA TRP A 58 3.49 -3.34 -0.19
C TRP A 58 2.65 -3.05 -1.44
N LEU A 59 3.07 -2.03 -2.18
CA LEU A 59 2.67 -1.80 -3.56
C LEU A 59 3.78 -2.32 -4.47
N SER A 60 3.52 -3.40 -5.19
CA SER A 60 4.41 -3.92 -6.22
C SER A 60 3.91 -3.46 -7.58
N HIS A 61 4.79 -2.98 -8.45
CA HIS A 61 4.40 -2.58 -9.80
C HIS A 61 5.51 -2.81 -10.82
N LYS A 62 5.10 -3.02 -12.07
CA LYS A 62 6.00 -3.07 -13.22
C LYS A 62 6.11 -1.68 -13.83
N LYS A 63 7.31 -1.16 -13.96
CA LYS A 63 7.56 0.17 -14.53
C LYS A 63 7.65 0.11 -16.07
N ASP A 64 7.80 1.26 -16.71
CA ASP A 64 7.92 1.43 -18.17
C ASP A 64 9.15 0.74 -18.76
N ASP A 65 10.25 0.69 -18.01
CA ASP A 65 11.47 -0.06 -18.34
C ASP A 65 11.33 -1.60 -18.19
N GLY A 66 10.18 -2.06 -17.70
CA GLY A 66 9.89 -3.47 -17.45
C GLY A 66 10.41 -4.01 -16.12
N ASN A 67 11.14 -3.20 -15.34
CA ASN A 67 11.63 -3.58 -14.02
C ASN A 67 10.50 -3.58 -12.98
N MET A 68 10.66 -4.42 -11.96
CA MET A 68 9.73 -4.52 -10.84
C MET A 68 10.18 -3.60 -9.71
N HIS A 69 9.23 -2.87 -9.15
CA HIS A 69 9.44 -1.97 -8.03
C HIS A 69 8.48 -2.32 -6.91
N HIS A 70 9.01 -2.35 -5.68
CA HIS A 70 8.26 -2.65 -4.47
C HIS A 70 8.35 -1.48 -3.51
N ARG A 71 7.19 -0.98 -3.09
CA ARG A 71 7.14 0.13 -2.14
C ARG A 71 6.40 -0.29 -0.89
N HIS A 72 7.14 -0.35 0.20
CA HIS A 72 6.57 -0.56 1.53
C HIS A 72 5.78 0.67 1.97
N PHE A 73 4.63 0.45 2.60
CA PHE A 73 3.86 1.48 3.26
C PHE A 73 3.07 0.92 4.43
N THR A 74 2.70 1.78 5.36
CA THR A 74 2.03 1.39 6.60
C THR A 74 0.97 2.43 6.98
N LEU A 75 0.00 2.04 7.78
CA LEU A 75 -0.96 2.98 8.37
C LEU A 75 -0.32 3.62 9.61
N ARG A 76 -0.28 4.96 9.66
CA ARG A 76 0.25 5.70 10.80
C ARG A 76 -0.73 6.74 11.31
N LEU A 77 -0.82 6.82 12.63
CA LEU A 77 -1.59 7.85 13.31
C LEU A 77 -0.78 9.14 13.39
N PHE A 78 -1.34 10.22 12.86
CA PHE A 78 -0.87 11.60 12.98
C PHE A 78 -1.89 12.40 13.82
N PRO A 79 -1.58 13.64 14.24
CA PRO A 79 -2.52 14.47 15.00
C PRO A 79 -3.88 14.66 14.32
N ASP A 80 -3.89 14.63 12.98
CA ASP A 80 -5.09 14.88 12.16
C ASP A 80 -5.83 13.59 11.73
N GLY A 81 -5.37 12.40 12.15
CA GLY A 81 -6.00 11.12 11.81
C GLY A 81 -5.02 10.06 11.29
N TRP A 82 -5.53 9.01 10.67
CA TRP A 82 -4.72 7.93 10.11
C TRP A 82 -4.34 8.20 8.64
N PHE A 83 -3.09 7.92 8.29
CA PHE A 83 -2.57 8.16 6.94
C PHE A 83 -1.80 6.95 6.41
N TYR A 84 -1.83 6.79 5.09
CA TYR A 84 -0.93 5.92 4.36
C TYR A 84 0.43 6.57 4.26
N ALA A 85 1.43 5.97 4.87
CA ALA A 85 2.78 6.53 4.93
C ALA A 85 3.81 5.54 4.40
N ASN A 86 4.74 6.05 3.60
CA ASN A 86 6.04 5.41 3.40
C ASN A 86 7.12 6.32 4.00
N TRP A 87 8.25 5.75 4.41
CA TRP A 87 9.31 6.46 5.13
C TRP A 87 9.92 7.67 4.38
N ARG A 88 9.72 7.79 3.06
CA ARG A 88 10.36 8.78 2.18
C ARG A 88 9.39 9.76 1.53
N ALA A 89 8.08 9.56 1.65
CA ALA A 89 7.07 10.37 0.96
C ALA A 89 6.10 11.05 1.94
N THR A 90 5.48 12.12 1.47
CA THR A 90 4.38 12.79 2.17
C THR A 90 3.26 11.78 2.46
N PRO A 91 2.82 11.67 3.73
CA PRO A 91 1.67 10.83 4.07
C PRO A 91 0.43 11.25 3.27
N ARG A 92 -0.40 10.28 2.89
CA ARG A 92 -1.61 10.50 2.12
C ARG A 92 -2.81 10.00 2.90
N GLU A 93 -3.90 10.76 2.87
CA GLU A 93 -5.13 10.40 3.57
C GLU A 93 -5.87 9.28 2.81
N GLY A 94 -5.90 9.38 1.48
CA GLY A 94 -6.55 8.43 0.57
C GLY A 94 -5.59 7.40 -0.03
N LEU A 95 -6.04 6.15 -0.14
CA LEU A 95 -5.27 5.06 -0.74
C LEU A 95 -4.94 5.32 -2.22
N ASN A 96 -5.89 5.85 -2.99
CA ASN A 96 -5.68 6.13 -4.41
C ASN A 96 -4.62 7.21 -4.63
N ASP A 97 -4.62 8.26 -3.81
CA ASP A 97 -3.61 9.32 -3.88
C ASP A 97 -2.22 8.78 -3.51
N PHE A 98 -2.16 7.86 -2.54
CA PHE A 98 -0.95 7.14 -2.22
C PHE A 98 -0.44 6.31 -3.41
N ILE A 99 -1.30 5.49 -4.01
CA ILE A 99 -0.93 4.64 -5.15
C ILE A 99 -0.45 5.50 -6.31
N GLN A 100 -1.19 6.53 -6.71
CA GLN A 100 -0.80 7.41 -7.81
C GLN A 100 0.54 8.09 -7.53
N GLY A 101 0.76 8.63 -6.32
CA GLY A 101 2.04 9.21 -5.94
C GLY A 101 3.18 8.19 -5.97
N ALA A 102 2.92 6.97 -5.51
CA ALA A 102 3.91 5.89 -5.49
C ALA A 102 4.31 5.40 -6.88
N LEU A 103 3.39 5.41 -7.85
CA LEU A 103 3.65 5.01 -9.25
C LEU A 103 4.43 6.07 -10.03
N VAL A 104 4.34 7.35 -9.65
CA VAL A 104 5.03 8.46 -10.34
C VAL A 104 6.42 8.75 -9.75
N CYS A 105 6.61 8.51 -8.45
CA CYS A 105 7.90 8.77 -7.79
C CYS A 105 8.95 7.73 -8.21
N THR A 106 9.76 8.08 -9.20
CA THR A 106 11.03 7.40 -9.52
C THR A 106 12.07 7.76 -8.46
N GLU A 107 12.52 6.78 -7.68
CA GLU A 107 13.83 6.88 -7.01
C GLU A 107 14.96 6.68 -8.03
#